data_AF-A0A7X6H1B5-F1
#
_entry.id   AF-A0A7X6H1B5-F1
#
_cell.length_a   1.000
_cell.length_b   1.000
_cell.length_c   1.000
_cell.angle_alpha   90.00
_cell.angle_beta   90.00
_cell.angle_gamma   90.00
#
_symmetry.space_group_name_H-M   'P 1'
#
loop_
_entity.id
_entity.type
_entity.pdbx_description
1 polymer ?
#
loop_
_entity_poly.entity_id
_entity_poly.type
_entity_poly.pdbx_seq_one_letter_code
_entity_poly.pdbx_strand_id
1 'polypeptide(L)'
;MRAVLVLCLSLILLTACGRPLTEAERAYMADLQADSFDPVPVRIARNPFLGLIVQRYPARPQVTCRERVAPPPEGPVVEGRTGGMVLFNTLMVRPDMHVPDYTVMADGRRHLYAAMFFAHEMTHVWQWQNRAVTGYHPWRAAREHATVEDPYLFDTEDDRRFLDYGYEAQASLVEEYVCCRALDPAGARTARLERLIGQAMPVTPWRARADAVELYLPWDGIEPRGMCS
;
A
#
# COMPACT_ATOMS: atom_id res chain seq x y z
N MET A 1 35.46 2.57 -24.86
CA MET A 1 35.54 3.03 -23.45
C MET A 1 34.67 4.26 -23.16
N ARG A 2 34.80 5.40 -23.86
CA ARG A 2 33.97 6.61 -23.59
C ARG A 2 32.46 6.39 -23.76
N ALA A 3 32.02 5.71 -24.82
CA ALA A 3 30.59 5.42 -25.03
C ALA A 3 29.99 4.48 -23.97
N VAL A 4 30.76 3.49 -23.52
CA VAL A 4 30.37 2.59 -22.41
C VAL A 4 30.30 3.36 -21.09
N LEU A 5 31.26 4.25 -20.83
CA LEU A 5 31.25 5.10 -19.64
C LEU A 5 30.04 6.04 -19.63
N VAL A 6 29.74 6.69 -20.77
CA VAL A 6 28.56 7.57 -20.90
C VAL A 6 27.28 6.77 -20.74
N LEU A 7 27.14 5.60 -21.37
CA LEU A 7 25.98 4.74 -21.22
C LEU A 7 25.79 4.28 -19.77
N CYS A 8 26.86 3.83 -19.10
CA CYS A 8 26.80 3.46 -17.69
C CYS A 8 26.44 4.66 -16.79
N LEU A 9 27.00 5.84 -17.05
CA LEU A 9 26.69 7.06 -16.29
C LEU A 9 25.23 7.49 -16.51
N SER A 10 24.73 7.41 -17.74
CA SER A 10 23.32 7.66 -18.07
C SER A 10 22.38 6.67 -17.38
N LEU A 11 22.74 5.38 -17.35
CA LEU A 11 21.97 4.35 -16.65
C LEU A 11 21.98 4.57 -15.13
N ILE A 12 23.11 4.97 -14.54
CA ILE A 12 23.21 5.32 -13.12
C ILE A 12 22.35 6.56 -12.80
N LEU A 13 22.39 7.59 -13.65
CA LEU A 13 21.58 8.80 -13.48
C LEU A 13 20.07 8.50 -13.60
N LEU A 14 19.67 7.55 -14.44
CA LEU A 14 18.28 7.10 -14.54
C LEU A 14 17.82 6.32 -13.30
N THR A 15 18.71 5.56 -12.64
CA THR A 15 18.39 4.91 -11.35
C THR A 15 18.31 5.87 -10.16
N ALA A 16 18.78 7.12 -10.33
CA ALA A 16 18.75 8.16 -9.30
C ALA A 16 17.48 9.05 -9.34
N CYS A 17 16.55 8.82 -10.27
CA CYS A 17 15.35 9.65 -10.44
C CYS A 17 14.29 9.54 -9.31
N GLY A 18 14.60 8.88 -8.19
CA GLY A 18 13.74 8.78 -7.03
C GLY A 18 14.54 8.71 -5.73
N ARG A 19 13.92 9.10 -4.62
CA ARG A 19 14.53 8.98 -3.29
C ARG A 19 14.52 7.50 -2.84
N PRO A 20 15.51 7.04 -2.07
CA PRO A 20 15.39 5.77 -1.37
C PRO A 20 14.30 5.85 -0.28
N LEU A 21 13.90 4.68 0.24
CA LEU A 21 13.11 4.64 1.47
C LEU A 21 13.89 5.29 2.62
N THR A 22 13.19 6.07 3.44
CA THR A 22 13.71 6.61 4.71
C THR A 22 13.97 5.50 5.70
N GLU A 23 14.66 5.80 6.81
CA GLU A 23 14.87 4.82 7.87
C GLU A 23 13.54 4.37 8.50
N ALA A 24 12.59 5.28 8.69
CA ALA A 24 11.28 4.95 9.25
C ALA A 24 10.45 4.09 8.28
N GLU A 25 10.48 4.37 6.98
CA GLU A 25 9.83 3.56 5.95
C GLU A 25 10.43 2.15 5.88
N ARG A 26 11.76 2.04 6.00
CA ARG A 26 12.46 0.73 6.07
C ARG A 26 12.05 -0.06 7.30
N ALA A 27 12.07 0.57 8.48
CA ALA A 27 11.67 -0.07 9.72
C ALA A 27 10.20 -0.51 9.68
N TYR A 28 9.33 0.32 9.10
CA TYR A 28 7.92 -0.01 8.91
C TYR A 28 7.72 -1.24 8.01
N MET A 29 8.46 -1.33 6.89
CA MET A 29 8.38 -2.50 6.01
C MET A 29 9.03 -3.74 6.61
N ALA A 30 10.08 -3.60 7.43
CA ALA A 30 10.65 -4.71 8.19
C ALA A 30 9.64 -5.30 9.19
N ASP A 31 8.80 -4.47 9.80
CA ASP A 31 7.72 -4.96 10.68
C ASP A 31 6.61 -5.66 9.87
N LEU A 32 6.21 -5.08 8.72
CA LEU A 32 5.06 -5.56 7.93
C LEU A 32 5.38 -6.79 7.07
N GLN A 33 6.54 -6.85 6.43
CA GLN A 33 6.89 -7.90 5.45
C GLN A 33 8.22 -8.61 5.77
N ALA A 34 8.92 -8.17 6.82
CA ALA A 34 10.19 -8.72 7.30
C ALA A 34 11.17 -9.04 6.16
N ASP A 35 11.86 -10.18 6.24
CA ASP A 35 12.93 -10.57 5.32
C ASP A 35 12.42 -10.90 3.89
N SER A 36 11.11 -10.90 3.66
CA SER A 36 10.54 -11.11 2.32
C SER A 36 10.52 -9.86 1.45
N PHE A 37 10.91 -8.71 2.00
CA PHE A 37 11.00 -7.43 1.31
C PHE A 37 12.42 -6.87 1.38
N ASP A 38 13.02 -6.59 0.22
CA ASP A 38 14.31 -5.92 0.13
C ASP A 38 14.10 -4.41 -0.09
N PRO A 39 14.41 -3.55 0.90
CA PRO A 39 14.23 -2.11 0.76
C PRO A 39 15.37 -1.41 0.02
N VAL A 40 16.49 -2.09 -0.25
CA VAL A 40 17.69 -1.48 -0.87
C VAL A 40 17.41 -1.01 -2.31
N PRO A 41 16.80 -1.80 -3.21
CA PRO A 41 16.53 -1.37 -4.58
C PRO A 41 15.35 -0.40 -4.70
N VAL A 42 14.59 -0.20 -3.63
CA VAL A 42 13.32 0.55 -3.69
C VAL A 42 13.54 2.04 -3.85
N ARG A 43 12.78 2.65 -4.77
CA ARG A 43 12.81 4.09 -5.05
C ARG A 43 11.41 4.68 -5.07
N ILE A 44 11.28 5.90 -4.58
CA ILE A 44 10.05 6.71 -4.67
C ILE A 44 10.34 7.91 -5.55
N ALA A 45 9.64 8.01 -6.67
CA ALA A 45 9.85 9.04 -7.69
C ALA A 45 8.55 9.84 -7.93
N ARG A 46 8.69 11.14 -8.17
CA ARG A 46 7.56 11.97 -8.62
C ARG A 46 7.28 11.70 -10.09
N ASN A 47 6.02 11.49 -10.44
CA ASN A 47 5.58 11.35 -11.82
C ASN A 47 4.41 12.30 -12.11
N PRO A 48 4.62 13.41 -12.85
CA PRO A 48 3.58 14.39 -13.14
C PRO A 48 2.51 13.89 -14.13
N PHE A 49 2.73 12.74 -14.77
CA PHE A 49 1.74 12.13 -15.66
C PHE A 49 0.70 11.29 -14.91
N LEU A 50 0.93 10.98 -13.63
CA LEU A 50 -0.05 10.26 -12.82
C LEU A 50 -1.24 11.16 -12.47
N GLY A 51 -2.43 10.58 -12.51
CA GLY A 51 -3.68 11.29 -12.22
C GLY A 51 -4.15 12.25 -13.31
N LEU A 52 -3.56 12.30 -14.51
CA LEU A 52 -4.08 13.16 -15.59
C LEU A 52 -5.52 12.81 -16.01
N ILE A 53 -5.96 11.58 -15.76
CA ILE A 53 -7.30 11.10 -16.03
C ILE A 53 -8.08 11.03 -14.71
N VAL A 54 -9.25 11.66 -14.68
CA VAL A 54 -10.24 11.48 -13.63
C VAL A 54 -11.05 10.23 -13.97
N GLN A 55 -11.15 9.33 -13.01
CA GLN A 55 -11.90 8.09 -13.13
C GLN A 55 -13.12 8.18 -12.21
N ARG A 56 -14.25 7.64 -12.68
CA ARG A 56 -15.51 7.63 -11.93
C ARG A 56 -15.81 6.20 -11.51
N TYR A 57 -16.06 6.00 -10.23
CA TYR A 57 -16.34 4.68 -9.66
C TYR A 57 -17.61 4.72 -8.83
N PRO A 58 -18.37 3.60 -8.75
CA PRO A 58 -19.40 3.46 -7.74
C PRO A 58 -18.82 3.72 -6.35
N ALA A 59 -19.56 4.47 -5.54
CA ALA A 59 -19.19 4.68 -4.15
C ALA A 59 -19.19 3.32 -3.42
N ARG A 60 -18.09 3.03 -2.72
CA ARG A 60 -17.96 1.81 -1.92
C ARG A 60 -18.72 1.97 -0.61
N PRO A 61 -19.48 0.95 -0.19
CA PRO A 61 -19.97 0.87 1.16
C PRO A 61 -18.91 1.00 2.24
N GLN A 62 -19.34 1.67 3.30
CA GLN A 62 -18.59 1.96 4.51
C GLN A 62 -18.56 0.71 5.43
N VAL A 63 -18.02 -0.40 4.92
CA VAL A 63 -17.91 -1.69 5.64
C VAL A 63 -16.49 -1.99 6.11
N THR A 64 -15.49 -1.40 5.45
CA THR A 64 -14.06 -1.60 5.73
C THR A 64 -13.47 -0.45 6.50
N CYS A 65 -12.42 -0.72 7.26
CA CYS A 65 -11.68 0.30 7.99
C CYS A 65 -11.21 1.39 7.02
N ARG A 66 -10.65 0.98 5.88
CA ARG A 66 -10.16 1.88 4.84
C ARG A 66 -11.21 2.87 4.31
N GLU A 67 -12.46 2.43 4.18
CA GLU A 67 -13.54 3.32 3.73
C GLU A 67 -14.07 4.17 4.89
N ARG A 68 -14.10 3.62 6.11
CA ARG A 68 -14.56 4.27 7.36
C ARG A 68 -13.58 5.22 8.03
N VAL A 69 -12.34 5.31 7.56
CA VAL A 69 -11.41 6.35 8.03
C VAL A 69 -11.64 7.69 7.32
N ALA A 70 -12.53 7.73 6.32
CA ALA A 70 -12.89 8.91 5.53
C ALA A 70 -14.36 9.32 5.76
N PRO A 71 -14.71 10.59 5.53
CA PRO A 71 -16.10 10.98 5.44
C PRO A 71 -16.87 10.08 4.46
N PRO A 72 -18.12 9.68 4.79
CA PRO A 72 -18.94 8.92 3.87
C PRO A 72 -19.12 9.66 2.53
N PRO A 73 -19.15 8.94 1.40
CA PRO A 73 -19.34 9.56 0.09
C PRO A 73 -20.70 10.26 0.01
N GLU A 74 -20.73 11.45 -0.60
CA GLU A 74 -21.95 12.27 -0.72
C GLU A 74 -22.97 11.72 -1.72
N GLY A 75 -22.57 10.78 -2.58
CA GLY A 75 -23.41 10.24 -3.63
C GLY A 75 -22.97 8.85 -4.11
N PRO A 76 -23.71 8.27 -5.07
CA PRO A 76 -23.47 6.89 -5.54
C PRO A 76 -22.23 6.73 -6.41
N VAL A 77 -21.58 7.83 -6.80
CA VAL A 77 -20.38 7.84 -7.64
C VAL A 77 -19.34 8.76 -7.01
N VAL A 78 -18.12 8.26 -6.89
CA VAL A 78 -16.94 9.02 -6.46
C VAL A 78 -16.01 9.23 -7.64
N GLU A 79 -15.32 10.38 -7.63
CA GLU A 79 -14.28 10.67 -8.59
C GLU A 79 -12.91 10.49 -7.96
N GLY A 80 -12.06 9.72 -8.64
CA GLY A 80 -10.71 9.43 -8.19
C GLY A 80 -9.69 9.76 -9.26
N ARG A 81 -8.46 9.97 -8.82
CA ARG A 81 -7.28 10.11 -9.68
C ARG A 81 -6.22 9.17 -9.12
N THR A 82 -5.52 8.46 -10.00
CA THR A 82 -4.41 7.59 -9.60
C THR A 82 -3.41 8.35 -8.74
N GLY A 83 -3.14 7.83 -7.53
CA GLY A 83 -2.21 8.44 -6.57
C GLY A 83 -0.79 7.91 -6.73
N GLY A 84 -0.66 6.59 -6.91
CA GLY A 84 0.59 5.87 -7.08
C GLY A 84 0.51 4.84 -8.20
N MET A 85 1.69 4.40 -8.65
CA MET A 85 1.86 3.23 -9.48
C MET A 85 3.25 2.65 -9.24
N VAL A 86 3.33 1.34 -9.06
CA VAL A 86 4.61 0.65 -8.96
C VAL A 86 5.03 0.03 -10.29
N LEU A 87 6.27 0.32 -10.68
CA LEU A 87 6.96 -0.38 -11.75
C LEU A 87 8.27 -0.96 -11.21
N PHE A 88 8.35 -2.29 -11.17
CA PHE A 88 9.45 -3.02 -10.57
C PHE A 88 9.66 -2.65 -9.09
N ASN A 89 10.79 -2.02 -8.75
CA ASN A 89 11.09 -1.55 -7.40
C ASN A 89 10.82 -0.05 -7.21
N THR A 90 10.16 0.60 -8.17
CA THR A 90 9.96 2.05 -8.15
C THR A 90 8.48 2.37 -7.97
N LEU A 91 8.16 3.01 -6.84
CA LEU A 91 6.89 3.68 -6.62
C LEU A 91 6.94 5.06 -7.30
N MET A 92 6.13 5.23 -8.33
CA MET A 92 5.88 6.52 -8.96
C MET A 92 4.66 7.15 -8.29
N VAL A 93 4.79 8.38 -7.82
CA VAL A 93 3.73 9.07 -7.06
C VAL A 93 3.34 10.37 -7.76
N ARG A 94 2.04 10.66 -7.72
CA ARG A 94 1.50 11.96 -8.14
C ARG A 94 2.10 13.09 -7.29
N PRO A 95 2.48 14.24 -7.87
CA PRO A 95 3.25 15.27 -7.16
C PRO A 95 2.63 15.78 -5.85
N ASP A 96 1.31 15.92 -5.77
CA ASP A 96 0.56 16.36 -4.57
C ASP A 96 0.52 15.31 -3.45
N MET A 97 0.75 14.04 -3.77
CA MET A 97 0.81 12.95 -2.79
C MET A 97 2.24 12.57 -2.39
N HIS A 98 3.25 13.21 -2.97
CA HIS A 98 4.65 12.91 -2.69
C HIS A 98 5.13 13.58 -1.40
N VAL A 99 5.25 12.80 -0.32
CA VAL A 99 5.73 13.28 0.99
C VAL A 99 7.18 12.83 1.29
N PRO A 100 7.89 13.55 2.18
CA PRO A 100 9.26 13.18 2.58
C PRO A 100 9.36 11.80 3.23
N ASP A 101 8.33 11.42 3.99
CA ASP A 101 8.20 10.14 4.69
C ASP A 101 6.72 9.78 4.81
N TYR A 102 6.33 8.57 4.41
CA TYR A 102 4.94 8.11 4.46
C TYR A 102 4.51 7.53 5.81
N THR A 103 5.47 7.21 6.68
CA THR A 103 5.25 6.40 7.89
C THR A 103 5.36 7.22 9.18
N VAL A 104 6.10 8.32 9.14
CA VAL A 104 6.32 9.24 10.27
C VAL A 104 6.30 10.69 9.76
N MET A 105 5.52 11.53 10.41
CA MET A 105 5.41 12.96 10.18
C MET A 105 6.55 13.71 10.88
N ALA A 106 6.77 14.98 10.50
CA ALA A 106 7.82 15.81 11.11
C ALA A 106 7.63 16.04 12.62
N ASP A 107 6.41 15.93 13.13
CA ASP A 107 6.07 16.03 14.55
C ASP A 107 6.15 14.68 15.30
N GLY A 108 6.57 13.61 14.61
CA GLY A 108 6.72 12.27 15.17
C GLY A 108 5.45 11.39 15.12
N ARG A 109 4.29 11.94 14.73
CA ARG A 109 3.05 11.17 14.57
C ARG A 109 3.05 10.36 13.28
N ARG A 110 2.14 9.40 13.13
CA ARG A 110 1.93 8.67 11.88
C ARG A 110 0.63 9.09 11.21
N HIS A 111 0.71 9.59 9.99
CA HIS A 111 -0.49 9.83 9.19
C HIS A 111 -1.04 8.49 8.67
N LEU A 112 -2.20 8.06 9.19
CA LEU A 112 -2.71 6.70 8.91
C LEU A 112 -2.92 6.46 7.40
N TYR A 113 -3.54 7.41 6.69
CA TYR A 113 -3.72 7.31 5.23
C TYR A 113 -2.41 7.20 4.44
N ALA A 114 -1.39 7.97 4.82
CA ALA A 114 -0.11 7.93 4.12
C ALA A 114 0.56 6.56 4.33
N ALA A 115 0.47 6.01 5.54
CA ALA A 115 0.99 4.68 5.86
C ALA A 115 0.20 3.57 5.13
N MET A 116 -1.13 3.67 5.07
CA MET A 116 -1.99 2.76 4.31
C MET A 116 -1.63 2.76 2.82
N PHE A 117 -1.61 3.94 2.19
CA PHE A 117 -1.20 4.10 0.80
C PHE A 117 0.20 3.52 0.56
N PHE A 118 1.16 3.83 1.43
CA PHE A 118 2.51 3.31 1.31
C PHE A 118 2.57 1.78 1.43
N ALA A 119 1.84 1.18 2.37
CA ALA A 119 1.77 -0.27 2.53
C ALA A 119 1.14 -0.96 1.31
N HIS A 120 0.08 -0.38 0.74
CA HIS A 120 -0.53 -0.83 -0.51
C HIS A 120 0.51 -0.87 -1.63
N GLU A 121 1.17 0.26 -1.89
CA GLU A 121 2.14 0.37 -2.97
C GLU A 121 3.37 -0.53 -2.73
N MET A 122 3.88 -0.63 -1.50
CA MET A 122 4.98 -1.54 -1.18
C MET A 122 4.60 -3.01 -1.34
N THR A 123 3.32 -3.36 -1.26
CA THR A 123 2.85 -4.71 -1.59
C THR A 123 3.07 -5.04 -3.07
N HIS A 124 2.95 -4.07 -3.98
CA HIS A 124 3.29 -4.29 -5.39
C HIS A 124 4.79 -4.46 -5.62
N VAL A 125 5.62 -3.71 -4.87
CA VAL A 125 7.07 -3.92 -4.88
C VAL A 125 7.40 -5.33 -4.38
N TRP A 126 6.79 -5.76 -3.28
CA TRP A 126 6.93 -7.12 -2.75
C TRP A 126 6.49 -8.18 -3.77
N GLN A 127 5.36 -7.97 -4.45
CA GLN A 127 4.88 -8.88 -5.49
C GLN A 127 5.91 -9.03 -6.61
N TRP A 128 6.54 -7.94 -7.04
CA TRP A 128 7.60 -7.96 -8.04
C TRP A 128 8.87 -8.68 -7.55
N GLN A 129 9.31 -8.38 -6.32
CA GLN A 129 10.49 -9.02 -5.72
C GLN A 129 10.29 -10.54 -5.57
N ASN A 130 9.08 -10.96 -5.21
CA ASN A 130 8.68 -12.34 -4.98
C ASN A 130 7.93 -12.96 -6.17
N ARG A 131 8.13 -12.46 -7.39
CA ARG A 131 7.41 -12.90 -8.61
C ARG A 131 7.50 -14.38 -8.93
N ALA A 132 8.53 -15.07 -8.43
CA ALA A 132 8.64 -16.52 -8.55
C ALA A 132 7.54 -17.27 -7.78
N VAL A 133 7.04 -16.67 -6.68
CA VAL A 133 5.96 -17.20 -5.83
C VAL A 133 4.61 -16.60 -6.23
N THR A 134 4.56 -15.28 -6.45
CA THR A 134 3.31 -14.57 -6.73
C THR A 134 2.84 -14.71 -8.19
N GLY A 135 3.74 -15.07 -9.10
CA GLY A 135 3.48 -15.05 -10.54
C GLY A 135 3.37 -13.63 -11.13
N TYR A 136 3.77 -12.59 -10.37
CA TYR A 136 3.62 -11.20 -10.76
C TYR A 136 4.32 -10.88 -12.08
N HIS A 137 3.58 -10.23 -12.97
CA HIS A 137 4.10 -9.71 -14.21
C HIS A 137 3.39 -8.38 -14.54
N PRO A 138 4.11 -7.30 -14.92
CA PRO A 138 3.50 -6.00 -15.19
C PRO A 138 2.32 -6.06 -16.18
N TRP A 139 2.47 -6.79 -17.29
CA TRP A 139 1.37 -6.99 -18.26
C TRP A 139 0.16 -7.73 -17.69
N ARG A 140 0.35 -8.64 -16.72
CA ARG A 140 -0.74 -9.35 -16.07
C ARG A 140 -1.48 -8.44 -15.11
N ALA A 141 -0.75 -7.69 -14.27
CA ALA A 141 -1.32 -6.68 -13.39
C ALA A 141 -2.12 -5.61 -14.17
N ALA A 142 -1.56 -5.10 -15.28
CA ALA A 142 -2.26 -4.16 -16.15
C ALA A 142 -3.56 -4.73 -16.77
N ARG A 143 -3.59 -6.03 -17.08
CA ARG A 143 -4.80 -6.69 -17.56
C ARG A 143 -5.84 -6.88 -16.46
N GLU A 144 -5.41 -7.23 -15.25
CA GLU A 144 -6.30 -7.35 -14.07
C GLU A 144 -6.97 -6.00 -13.75
N HIS A 145 -6.24 -4.88 -13.89
CA HIS A 145 -6.80 -3.53 -13.76
C HIS A 145 -7.86 -3.17 -14.81
N ALA A 146 -7.80 -3.74 -16.02
CA ALA A 146 -8.77 -3.44 -17.08
C ALA A 146 -10.09 -4.20 -16.87
N THR A 147 -10.10 -5.22 -16.01
CA THR A 147 -11.25 -6.11 -15.77
C THR A 147 -11.90 -5.89 -14.40
N VAL A 148 -11.59 -4.79 -13.71
CA VAL A 148 -11.91 -4.49 -12.30
C VAL A 148 -13.06 -5.31 -11.72
N GLU A 149 -12.71 -6.25 -10.84
CA GLU A 149 -13.63 -6.74 -9.80
C GLU A 149 -13.45 -5.83 -8.59
N ASP A 150 -14.44 -5.03 -8.26
CA ASP A 150 -14.61 -4.58 -6.87
C ASP A 150 -16.09 -4.41 -6.54
N PRO A 151 -16.71 -5.46 -5.99
CA PRO A 151 -17.87 -5.24 -5.15
C PRO A 151 -17.46 -5.05 -3.70
N TYR A 152 -16.75 -5.98 -3.04
CA TYR A 152 -16.39 -5.90 -1.60
C TYR A 152 -15.26 -6.87 -1.23
N LEU A 153 -14.05 -6.69 -1.76
CA LEU A 153 -12.91 -7.64 -1.66
C LEU A 153 -12.47 -8.14 -0.25
N PHE A 154 -13.20 -7.79 0.81
CA PHE A 154 -12.93 -8.17 2.20
C PHE A 154 -13.94 -9.16 2.78
N ASP A 155 -14.96 -9.59 2.02
CA ASP A 155 -15.84 -10.70 2.44
C ASP A 155 -15.02 -11.99 2.40
N THR A 156 -14.42 -12.29 3.54
CA THR A 156 -13.32 -13.25 3.75
C THR A 156 -13.84 -14.49 4.48
N GLU A 157 -15.13 -14.80 4.31
CA GLU A 157 -15.72 -16.08 4.73
C GLU A 157 -15.35 -17.23 3.78
N ASP A 158 -14.70 -16.93 2.66
CA ASP A 158 -14.27 -17.92 1.67
C ASP A 158 -12.89 -18.49 2.03
N ASP A 159 -12.67 -19.80 1.81
CA ASP A 159 -11.41 -20.54 2.11
C ASP A 159 -10.24 -20.16 1.17
N ARG A 160 -10.29 -18.99 0.53
CA ARG A 160 -9.31 -18.52 -0.44
C ARG A 160 -7.99 -18.17 0.25
N ARG A 161 -6.87 -18.57 -0.37
CA ARG A 161 -5.54 -18.18 0.12
C ARG A 161 -5.18 -16.80 -0.38
N PHE A 162 -4.27 -16.11 0.31
CA PHE A 162 -3.85 -14.75 -0.05
C PHE A 162 -3.40 -14.62 -1.53
N LEU A 163 -2.64 -15.60 -2.04
CA LEU A 163 -2.15 -15.59 -3.42
C LEU A 163 -3.21 -15.92 -4.47
N ASP A 164 -4.41 -16.35 -4.07
CA ASP A 164 -5.53 -16.65 -4.98
C ASP A 164 -6.36 -15.39 -5.30
N TYR A 165 -6.06 -14.26 -4.65
CA TYR A 165 -6.62 -12.93 -4.95
C TYR A 165 -5.82 -12.25 -6.08
N GLY A 166 -6.46 -11.34 -6.83
CA GLY A 166 -5.77 -10.48 -7.81
C GLY A 166 -4.75 -9.55 -7.15
N TYR A 167 -3.81 -8.99 -7.92
CA TYR A 167 -2.69 -8.22 -7.34
C TYR A 167 -3.14 -6.98 -6.58
N GLU A 168 -4.14 -6.25 -7.08
CA GLU A 168 -4.73 -5.11 -6.39
C GLU A 168 -5.48 -5.51 -5.12
N ALA A 169 -6.22 -6.61 -5.19
CA ALA A 169 -6.93 -7.14 -4.02
C ALA A 169 -5.95 -7.52 -2.90
N GLN A 170 -4.83 -8.17 -3.24
CA GLN A 170 -3.77 -8.47 -2.28
C GLN A 170 -3.22 -7.20 -1.61
N ALA A 171 -2.95 -6.14 -2.39
CA ALA A 171 -2.46 -4.87 -1.85
C ALA A 171 -3.52 -4.17 -0.97
N SER A 172 -4.79 -4.17 -1.38
CA SER A 172 -5.90 -3.64 -0.58
C SER A 172 -6.15 -4.43 0.71
N LEU A 173 -5.92 -5.75 0.73
CA LEU A 173 -5.98 -6.56 1.95
C LEU A 173 -4.89 -6.15 2.96
N VAL A 174 -3.67 -5.88 2.48
CA VAL A 174 -2.57 -5.36 3.31
C VAL A 174 -2.88 -3.94 3.80
N GLU A 175 -3.46 -3.09 2.96
CA GLU A 175 -3.90 -1.74 3.33
C GLU A 175 -4.97 -1.78 4.46
N GLU A 176 -5.99 -2.62 4.31
CA GLU A 176 -7.02 -2.83 5.34
C GLU A 176 -6.42 -3.38 6.64
N TYR A 177 -5.45 -4.30 6.54
CA TYR A 177 -4.75 -4.81 7.72
C TYR A 177 -4.03 -3.69 8.47
N VAL A 178 -3.32 -2.80 7.76
CA VAL A 178 -2.66 -1.64 8.37
C VAL A 178 -3.66 -0.74 9.10
N CYS A 179 -4.80 -0.45 8.47
CA CYS A 179 -5.87 0.35 9.08
C CYS A 179 -6.41 -0.32 10.34
N CYS A 180 -6.79 -1.59 10.23
CA CYS A 180 -7.38 -2.36 11.31
C CYS A 180 -6.43 -2.56 12.48
N ARG A 181 -5.16 -2.85 12.18
CA ARG A 181 -4.14 -3.02 13.21
C ARG A 181 -3.87 -1.72 13.97
N ALA A 182 -4.02 -0.57 13.31
CA ALA A 182 -3.80 0.74 13.93
C ALA A 182 -4.99 1.19 14.80
N LEU A 183 -6.23 0.93 14.36
CA LEU A 183 -7.43 1.45 15.04
C LEU A 183 -8.15 0.46 15.95
N ASP A 184 -8.16 -0.83 15.59
CA ASP A 184 -8.87 -1.88 16.32
C ASP A 184 -8.04 -3.18 16.35
N PRO A 185 -6.90 -3.18 17.07
CA PRO A 185 -5.92 -4.26 17.03
C PRO A 185 -6.44 -5.60 17.59
N ALA A 186 -7.49 -5.55 18.42
CA ALA A 186 -8.15 -6.73 18.98
C ALA A 186 -9.37 -7.18 18.14
N GLY A 187 -9.70 -6.46 17.07
CA GLY A 187 -10.82 -6.78 16.18
C GLY A 187 -10.68 -8.14 15.49
N ALA A 188 -11.81 -8.83 15.30
CA ALA A 188 -11.83 -10.16 14.70
C ALA A 188 -11.32 -10.14 13.25
N ARG A 189 -11.61 -9.07 12.49
CA ARG A 189 -11.08 -8.86 11.15
C ARG A 189 -9.57 -8.64 11.15
N THR A 190 -9.03 -7.90 12.11
CA THR A 190 -7.58 -7.70 12.26
C THR A 190 -6.86 -9.04 12.35
N ALA A 191 -7.34 -9.91 13.24
CA ALA A 191 -6.78 -11.25 13.42
C ALA A 191 -6.94 -12.13 12.17
N ARG A 192 -8.05 -11.99 11.43
CA ARG A 192 -8.30 -12.73 10.19
C ARG A 192 -7.37 -12.30 9.06
N LEU A 193 -7.19 -11.00 8.87
CA LEU A 193 -6.26 -10.43 7.90
C LEU A 193 -4.81 -10.82 8.21
N GLU A 194 -4.40 -10.77 9.49
CA GLU A 194 -3.07 -11.22 9.92
C GLU A 194 -2.82 -12.67 9.54
N ARG A 195 -3.80 -13.56 9.79
CA ARG A 195 -3.70 -14.98 9.39
C ARG A 195 -3.66 -15.17 7.87
N LEU A 196 -4.49 -14.43 7.13
CA LEU A 196 -4.56 -14.54 5.67
C LEU A 196 -3.25 -14.09 5.01
N ILE A 197 -2.79 -12.88 5.35
CA ILE A 197 -1.54 -12.30 4.82
C ILE A 197 -0.32 -13.13 5.27
N GLY A 198 -0.35 -13.63 6.51
CA GLY A 198 0.64 -14.53 7.11
C GLY A 198 0.91 -15.82 6.34
N GLN A 199 0.04 -16.21 5.41
CA GLN A 199 0.25 -17.37 4.54
C GLN A 199 1.36 -17.15 3.52
N ALA A 200 1.60 -15.91 3.10
CA ALA A 200 2.53 -15.56 2.02
C ALA A 200 3.64 -14.60 2.45
N MET A 201 3.34 -13.71 3.39
CA MET A 201 4.29 -12.76 3.96
C MET A 201 4.53 -13.13 5.42
N PRO A 202 5.78 -13.15 5.91
CA PRO A 202 6.06 -13.24 7.34
C PRO A 202 5.70 -11.91 8.00
N VAL A 203 4.41 -11.62 8.12
CA VAL A 203 3.90 -10.54 8.97
C VAL A 203 4.31 -10.87 10.39
N THR A 204 5.32 -10.16 10.89
CA THR A 204 5.68 -10.30 12.30
C THR A 204 4.46 -9.79 13.08
N PRO A 205 3.96 -10.53 14.10
CA PRO A 205 2.88 -10.01 14.93
C PRO A 205 3.29 -8.62 15.40
N TRP A 206 2.61 -7.58 14.89
CA TRP A 206 3.03 -6.18 14.96
C TRP A 206 2.90 -5.60 16.38
N ARG A 207 3.10 -6.41 17.42
CA ARG A 207 2.60 -6.21 18.79
C ARG A 207 3.45 -5.30 19.66
N ALA A 208 4.62 -4.85 19.21
CA ALA A 208 5.53 -4.10 20.09
C ALA A 208 5.89 -2.67 19.65
N ARG A 209 5.77 -2.30 18.37
CA ARG A 209 6.31 -1.01 17.88
C ARG A 209 5.36 -0.10 17.09
N ALA A 210 4.39 -0.60 16.30
CA ALA A 210 3.41 0.31 15.67
C ALA A 210 2.53 1.03 16.68
N ASP A 211 2.16 0.35 17.76
CA ASP A 211 1.27 0.87 18.81
C ASP A 211 1.92 1.98 19.63
N ALA A 212 3.23 2.18 19.50
CA ALA A 212 3.99 3.20 20.22
C ALA A 212 3.95 4.58 19.54
N VAL A 213 3.38 4.70 18.34
CA VAL A 213 3.35 5.95 17.58
C VAL A 213 1.92 6.49 17.56
N GLU A 214 1.76 7.75 18.00
CA GLU A 214 0.48 8.46 17.94
C GLU A 214 0.01 8.61 16.49
N LEU A 215 -1.26 8.30 16.23
CA LEU A 215 -1.86 8.39 14.89
C LEU A 215 -2.40 9.80 14.65
N TYR A 216 -2.11 10.34 13.48
CA TYR A 216 -2.80 11.48 12.91
C TYR A 216 -3.88 10.99 11.93
N LEU A 217 -5.11 11.41 12.20
CA LEU A 217 -6.28 11.17 11.37
C LEU A 217 -6.81 12.52 10.86
N PRO A 218 -7.01 12.70 9.56
CA PRO A 218 -7.50 13.97 9.00
C PRO A 218 -9.00 14.19 9.21
N TRP A 219 -9.73 13.19 9.72
CA TRP A 219 -11.16 13.24 9.96
C TRP A 219 -11.50 12.77 11.37
N ASP A 220 -12.25 13.60 12.10
CA ASP A 220 -12.58 13.35 13.51
C ASP A 220 -13.85 12.49 13.70
N GLY A 221 -14.55 12.13 12.62
CA GLY A 221 -15.77 11.29 12.70
C GLY A 221 -15.50 9.78 12.78
N ILE A 222 -14.25 9.40 13.03
CA ILE A 222 -13.81 8.01 13.09
C ILE A 222 -14.20 7.42 14.44
N GLU A 223 -14.84 6.24 14.42
CA GLU A 223 -15.14 5.49 15.63
C GLU A 223 -14.31 4.20 15.73
N PRO A 224 -13.19 4.20 16.47
CA PRO A 224 -12.28 3.06 16.49
C PRO A 224 -12.89 1.77 17.06
N ARG A 225 -13.84 1.86 18.00
CA ARG A 225 -14.43 0.67 18.62
C ARG A 225 -15.28 -0.11 17.62
N GLY A 226 -14.93 -1.37 17.39
CA GLY A 226 -15.64 -2.24 16.47
C GLY A 226 -15.39 -1.89 14.99
N MET A 227 -14.42 -1.02 14.71
CA MET A 227 -14.01 -0.65 13.36
C MET A 227 -13.66 -1.89 12.53
N CYS A 228 -13.02 -2.88 13.18
CA CYS A 228 -12.58 -4.13 12.57
C CYS A 228 -13.15 -5.36 13.26
N SER A 229 -14.42 -5.25 13.65
CA SER A 229 -15.24 -6.41 14.01
C SER A 229 -15.51 -7.35 12.83
#